data_AF-A0A4U9INE8-F1
#
_entry.id   AF-A0A4U9INE8-F1
#
_cell.length_a   1.000
_cell.length_b   1.000
_cell.length_c   1.000
_cell.angle_alpha   90.00
_cell.angle_beta   90.00
_cell.angle_gamma   90.00
#
_symmetry.space_group_name_H-M   'P 1'
#
loop_
_entity.id
_entity.type
_entity.pdbx_description
1 polymer ?
#
loop_
_entity_poly.entity_id
_entity_poly.type
_entity_poly.pdbx_seq_one_letter_code
_entity_poly.pdbx_strand_id
1 'polypeptide(L)'
;MPTLLGIVADKWISAKWVYALCHLVGAGTLFMAAEVTTPGAMFMVILLNSLAYMPTLGLINTISYYRLKDAGMDIVTDFPPIRIWGTIGLHYGDVGSELRRL
;
A
#
# COMPACT_ATOMS: atom_id res chain seq x y z
N MET A 1 0.83 -24.12 -0.52
CA MET A 1 1.30 -24.53 -1.85
C MET A 1 0.31 -24.02 -2.90
N PRO A 2 0.40 -22.73 -3.27
CA PRO A 2 0.70 -22.35 -4.66
C PRO A 2 1.95 -21.46 -4.70
N THR A 3 2.99 -21.92 -4.01
CA THR A 3 4.16 -21.11 -3.64
C THR A 3 5.19 -20.98 -4.76
N LEU A 4 5.13 -21.80 -5.81
CA LEU A 4 6.14 -21.78 -6.88
C LEU A 4 5.70 -20.96 -8.10
N LEU A 5 4.42 -20.98 -8.48
CA LEU A 5 3.95 -20.21 -9.63
C LEU A 5 3.86 -18.70 -9.33
N GLY A 6 3.53 -18.32 -8.08
CA GLY A 6 3.49 -16.92 -7.65
C GLY A 6 4.86 -16.25 -7.59
N ILE A 7 5.88 -16.96 -7.09
CA ILE A 7 7.25 -16.43 -6.99
C ILE A 7 7.87 -16.20 -8.37
N VAL A 8 7.54 -17.03 -9.37
CA VAL A 8 8.08 -16.90 -10.72
C VAL A 8 7.41 -15.77 -11.51
N ALA A 9 6.11 -15.51 -11.30
CA ALA A 9 5.43 -14.37 -11.91
C ALA A 9 5.85 -13.02 -11.29
N ASP A 10 6.01 -12.94 -9.97
CA ASP A 10 6.43 -11.71 -9.28
C ASP A 10 7.89 -11.32 -9.57
N LYS A 11 8.73 -12.26 -10.04
CA LYS A 11 10.16 -12.01 -10.25
C LYS A 11 10.50 -11.21 -11.50
N TRP A 12 9.56 -11.03 -12.44
CA TRP A 12 9.83 -10.37 -13.73
C TRP A 12 9.55 -8.87 -13.72
N ILE A 13 8.76 -8.37 -12.77
CA ILE A 13 8.45 -6.95 -12.66
C ILE A 13 9.13 -6.41 -11.41
N SER A 14 9.89 -5.33 -11.53
CA SER A 14 10.52 -4.69 -10.37
C SER A 14 9.44 -4.27 -9.37
N ALA A 15 9.64 -4.55 -8.07
CA ALA A 15 8.69 -4.21 -7.01
C ALA A 15 8.20 -2.75 -7.05
N LYS A 16 9.05 -1.80 -7.48
CA LYS A 16 8.67 -0.39 -7.69
C LYS A 16 7.56 -0.19 -8.72
N TRP A 17 7.57 -0.96 -9.82
CA TRP A 17 6.59 -0.84 -10.89
C TRP A 17 5.26 -1.46 -10.50
N VAL A 18 5.28 -2.60 -9.79
CA VAL A 18 4.08 -3.20 -9.19
C VAL A 18 3.47 -2.24 -8.17
N TYR A 19 4.30 -1.65 -7.30
CA TYR A 19 3.85 -0.69 -6.30
C TYR A 19 3.20 0.55 -6.93
N ALA A 20 3.82 1.10 -7.98
CA ALA A 20 3.26 2.22 -8.74
C ALA A 20 1.94 1.86 -9.41
N LEU A 21 1.84 0.68 -10.04
CA LEU A 21 0.61 0.20 -10.66
C LEU A 21 -0.52 0.04 -9.62
N CYS A 22 -0.24 -0.55 -8.46
CA CYS A 22 -1.21 -0.69 -7.37
C CYS A 22 -1.75 0.67 -6.91
N HIS A 23 -0.89 1.69 -6.81
CA HIS A 23 -1.32 3.04 -6.43
C HIS A 23 -2.13 3.73 -7.53
N LEU A 24 -1.77 3.54 -8.80
CA LEU A 24 -2.54 4.07 -9.92
C LEU A 24 -3.93 3.43 -9.99
N VAL A 25 -4.03 2.12 -9.80
CA VAL A 25 -5.31 1.40 -9.72
C VAL A 25 -6.11 1.88 -8.51
N GLY A 26 -5.49 1.97 -7.33
CA GLY A 26 -6.12 2.47 -6.11
C GLY A 26 -6.67 3.90 -6.25
N ALA A 27 -5.88 4.80 -6.85
CA ALA A 27 -6.30 6.18 -7.13
C ALA A 27 -7.48 6.21 -8.10
N GLY A 28 -7.44 5.42 -9.17
CA GLY A 28 -8.55 5.30 -10.11
C GLY A 28 -9.82 4.76 -9.46
N THR A 29 -9.71 3.73 -8.61
CA THR A 29 -10.86 3.18 -7.89
C THR A 29 -11.44 4.14 -6.87
N LEU A 30 -10.61 4.90 -6.14
CA LEU A 30 -11.10 5.91 -5.20
C LEU A 30 -11.77 7.08 -5.91
N PHE A 31 -11.24 7.50 -7.06
CA PHE A 31 -11.88 8.52 -7.89
C PHE A 31 -13.26 8.05 -8.38
N MET A 32 -13.35 6.83 -8.90
CA MET A 32 -14.64 6.23 -9.29
C MET A 32 -15.58 6.07 -8.10
N ALA A 33 -15.07 5.70 -6.91
CA ALA A 33 -15.89 5.54 -5.71
C ALA A 33 -16.59 6.84 -5.31
N ALA A 34 -15.99 8.00 -5.58
CA ALA A 34 -16.59 9.29 -5.29
C ALA A 34 -17.79 9.62 -6.20
N GLU A 35 -17.86 9.05 -7.40
CA GLU A 35 -18.93 9.29 -8.37
C GLU A 35 -20.05 8.23 -8.30
N VAL A 36 -19.79 7.07 -7.72
CA VAL A 36 -20.76 5.97 -7.65
C VAL A 36 -21.81 6.20 -6.57
N THR A 37 -23.07 6.20 -6.99
CA THR A 37 -24.23 6.37 -6.09
C THR A 37 -25.03 5.08 -5.87
N THR A 38 -24.74 4.02 -6.62
CA THR A 38 -25.47 2.73 -6.52
C THR A 38 -24.69 1.70 -5.67
N PRO A 39 -25.34 0.97 -4.75
CA PRO A 39 -24.67 0.01 -3.85
C PRO A 39 -23.88 -1.09 -4.58
N GLY A 40 -24.41 -1.61 -5.70
CA GLY A 40 -23.79 -2.71 -6.44
C GLY A 40 -22.45 -2.32 -7.07
N ALA A 41 -22.37 -1.14 -7.69
CA ALA A 41 -21.11 -0.63 -8.23
C ALA A 41 -20.14 -0.24 -7.10
N MET A 42 -20.62 0.29 -5.98
CA MET A 42 -19.76 0.66 -4.86
C MET A 42 -19.05 -0.55 -4.26
N PHE A 43 -19.75 -1.69 -4.17
CA PHE A 43 -19.15 -2.96 -3.75
C PHE A 43 -18.01 -3.39 -4.66
N MET A 44 -18.22 -3.37 -5.99
CA MET A 44 -17.19 -3.76 -6.96
C MET A 44 -15.98 -2.83 -6.95
N VAL A 45 -16.20 -1.53 -6.82
CA VAL A 45 -15.13 -0.53 -6.76
C VAL A 45 -14.28 -0.70 -5.49
N ILE A 46 -14.91 -0.86 -4.33
CA ILE A 46 -14.18 -1.09 -3.07
C ILE A 46 -13.45 -2.43 -3.10
N LEU A 47 -14.05 -3.49 -3.66
CA LEU A 47 -13.40 -4.80 -3.81
C LEU A 47 -12.12 -4.68 -4.64
N LEU A 48 -12.18 -3.99 -5.79
CA LEU A 48 -11.02 -3.75 -6.64
C LEU A 48 -9.95 -2.91 -5.91
N ASN A 49 -10.36 -1.87 -5.19
CA ASN A 49 -9.46 -1.07 -4.37
C ASN A 49 -8.77 -1.91 -3.28
N SER A 50 -9.50 -2.80 -2.60
CA SER A 50 -8.94 -3.68 -1.57
C SER A 50 -7.93 -4.69 -2.14
N LEU A 51 -8.20 -5.24 -3.32
CA LEU A 51 -7.27 -6.12 -4.03
C LEU A 51 -5.98 -5.39 -4.43
N ALA A 52 -6.08 -4.13 -4.85
CA ALA A 52 -4.93 -3.29 -5.15
C ALA A 52 -4.15 -2.88 -3.89
N TYR A 53 -4.83 -2.72 -2.76
CA TYR A 53 -4.23 -2.29 -1.49
C TYR A 53 -3.41 -3.39 -0.80
N MET A 54 -3.91 -4.63 -0.71
CA MET A 54 -3.21 -5.73 -0.03
C MET A 54 -1.73 -5.93 -0.44
N PRO A 55 -1.36 -5.97 -1.73
CA PRO A 55 0.03 -6.17 -2.13
C PRO A 55 0.94 -4.99 -1.75
N THR A 56 0.41 -3.79 -1.55
CA THR A 56 1.21 -2.60 -1.22
C THR A 56 1.94 -2.73 0.12
N LEU A 57 1.35 -3.44 1.09
CA LEU A 57 1.93 -3.69 2.41
C LEU A 57 3.19 -4.58 2.33
N GLY A 58 3.20 -5.58 1.45
CA GLY A 58 4.37 -6.42 1.23
C GLY A 58 5.44 -5.72 0.38
N LEU A 59 4.99 -4.99 -0.64
CA LEU A 59 5.87 -4.26 -1.57
C LEU A 59 6.62 -3.12 -0.89
N ILE A 60 5.97 -2.33 -0.01
CA ILE A 60 6.64 -1.22 0.70
C ILE A 60 7.79 -1.72 1.58
N ASN A 61 7.61 -2.85 2.27
CA ASN A 61 8.67 -3.47 3.09
C ASN A 61 9.83 -3.93 2.21
N THR A 62 9.52 -4.58 1.09
CA THR A 62 10.52 -5.07 0.13
C THR A 62 11.34 -3.92 -0.47
N ILE A 63 10.67 -2.84 -0.90
CA ILE A 63 11.32 -1.64 -1.44
C ILE A 63 12.17 -0.97 -0.35
N SER A 64 11.67 -0.85 0.87
CA SER A 64 12.41 -0.25 1.98
C SER A 64 13.69 -1.03 2.28
N TYR A 65 13.60 -2.35 2.44
CA TYR A 65 14.77 -3.20 2.68
C TYR A 65 15.81 -3.11 1.56
N TYR A 66 15.35 -3.07 0.30
CA TYR A 66 16.22 -2.88 -0.85
C TYR A 66 16.99 -1.55 -0.76
N ARG A 67 16.31 -0.46 -0.39
CA ARG A 67 16.93 0.88 -0.27
C ARG A 67 17.83 1.01 0.95
N LEU A 68 17.50 0.41 2.09
CA LEU A 68 18.38 0.39 3.26
C LEU A 68 19.69 -0.33 2.93
N LYS A 69 19.60 -1.49 2.25
CA LYS A 69 20.78 -2.26 1.84
C LYS A 69 21.64 -1.52 0.81
N ASP A 70 21.01 -0.82 -0.15
CA ASP A 70 21.68 0.02 -1.15
C ASP A 70 22.44 1.20 -0.49
N ALA A 71 21.91 1.73 0.61
CA ALA A 71 22.54 2.79 1.40
C ALA A 71 23.58 2.30 2.42
N GLY A 72 23.84 0.98 2.49
CA GLY A 72 24.77 0.39 3.47
C GLY A 72 24.28 0.43 4.92
N MET A 73 22.97 0.62 5.14
CA MET A 73 22.34 0.68 6.46
C MET A 73 21.90 -0.73 6.92
N ASP A 74 21.78 -0.94 8.24
CA ASP A 74 21.33 -2.23 8.77
C ASP A 74 19.80 -2.26 8.86
N ILE A 75 19.22 -3.27 8.22
CA ILE A 75 17.77 -3.46 8.15
C ILE A 75 17.18 -3.64 9.55
N VAL A 76 17.90 -4.27 10.49
CA VAL A 76 17.37 -4.57 11.82
C VAL A 76 17.27 -3.32 12.70
N THR A 77 18.24 -2.40 12.60
CA THR A 77 18.29 -1.19 13.42
C THR A 77 17.55 -0.02 12.80
N ASP A 78 17.64 0.15 11.47
CA ASP A 78 17.15 1.36 10.80
C ASP A 78 15.70 1.24 10.31
N PHE A 79 15.21 0.01 10.09
CA PHE A 79 13.83 -0.20 9.67
C PHE A 79 12.76 0.07 10.76
N PRO A 80 12.93 -0.33 12.03
CA PRO A 80 11.92 -0.09 13.05
C PRO A 80 11.59 1.40 13.26
N PRO A 81 12.56 2.32 13.34
CA PRO A 81 12.27 3.76 13.39
C PRO A 81 11.49 4.27 12.18
N ILE A 82 11.78 3.78 10.97
CA ILE A 82 11.06 4.17 9.75
C ILE A 82 9.58 3.79 9.84
N ARG A 83 9.27 2.62 10.40
CA ARG A 83 7.88 2.13 10.51
C ARG A 83 7.05 2.91 11.54
N ILE A 84 7.68 3.52 12.55
CA ILE A 84 7.00 4.34 13.57
C ILE A 84 6.32 5.56 12.94
N TRP A 85 6.88 6.12 11.87
CA TRP A 85 6.25 7.23 11.15
C TRP A 85 4.87 6.88 10.60
N GLY A 86 4.63 5.60 10.25
CA GLY A 86 3.30 5.13 9.85
C GLY A 86 2.28 5.20 10.98
N THR A 87 2.66 4.78 12.19
CA THR A 87 1.80 4.89 13.39
C THR A 87 1.57 6.33 13.82
N ILE A 88 2.57 7.19 13.67
CA ILE A 88 2.45 8.63 13.91
C ILE A 88 1.43 9.23 12.94
N GLY A 89 1.55 8.95 11.63
CA GLY A 89 0.62 9.44 10.62
C GLY A 89 -0.83 9.03 10.88
N LEU A 90 -1.06 7.79 11.32
CA LEU A 90 -2.40 7.33 11.70
C LEU A 90 -2.97 8.14 12.87
N HIS A 91 -2.15 8.38 13.90
CA HIS A 91 -2.57 9.09 15.09
C HIS A 91 -2.94 10.55 14.79
N TYR A 92 -2.13 11.27 14.01
CA TYR A 92 -2.42 12.64 13.63
C TYR A 92 -3.56 12.76 12.60
N GLY A 93 -3.70 11.79 11.70
CA GLY A 93 -4.80 11.76 10.72
C GLY A 93 -6.16 11.62 11.38
N ASP A 94 -6.27 10.73 12.36
CA ASP A 94 -7.51 10.45 13.09
C ASP A 94 -7.93 11.64 13.99
N VAL A 95 -6.97 12.21 14.72
CA VAL A 95 -7.17 13.44 15.51
C VAL A 95 -7.62 14.62 14.63
N GLY A 96 -7.10 14.71 13.40
CA GLY A 96 -7.48 15.75 12.44
C GLY A 96 -8.89 15.58 11.85
N SER A 97 -9.44 14.37 11.80
CA SER A 97 -10.85 14.14 11.47
C SER A 97 -11.79 14.38 12.66
N GLU A 98 -11.32 14.07 13.87
CA GLU A 98 -12.06 14.30 15.12
C GLU A 98 -12.26 15.80 15.39
N LEU A 99 -11.20 16.61 15.24
CA LEU A 99 -11.23 18.07 15.39
C LEU A 99 -12.10 18.78 14.36
N ARG A 100 -12.30 18.18 13.19
CA ARG A 100 -13.14 18.74 12.11
C ARG A 100 -14.63 18.45 12.29
N ARG A 101 -14.98 17.62 13.29
CA ARG A 101 -16.36 17.30 13.69
C ARG A 101 -16.83 18.08 14.94
N LEU A 102 -15.94 18.86 15.55
CA LEU A 102 -16.22 19.81 16.63
C LEU A 102 -16.36 21.23 16.07
#